data_AF-A0A5N6JTI2-F1
#
_entry.id   AF-A0A5N6JTI2-F1
#
_cell.length_a   1.000
_cell.length_b   1.000
_cell.length_c   1.000
_cell.angle_alpha   90.00
_cell.angle_beta   90.00
_cell.angle_gamma   90.00
#
_symmetry.space_group_name_H-M   'P 1'
#
loop_
_entity.id
_entity.type
_entity.pdbx_description
1 polymer ?
#
loop_
_entity_poly.entity_id
_entity_poly.type
_entity_poly.pdbx_seq_one_letter_code
_entity_poly.pdbx_strand_id
1 'polypeptide(L)'
;MNPSTDWQQELNASERYDNISKLKNYLSARGRGGNIQKTALEMESDAYNSSLSRSAYDALCNPDTLTESNGKTPLSETLSSPKRPGTTIGSYKNCHHISSGAVSQVYKCDTDEGSYALKVITETHNMEPHSPTREIAILKKLSHPSIISLHTTIYDQESRLVLLLPYMPYTLSDLLSQSRNGLDIRTTKKIFKELLSGLAYLHAEQIIHRDISPSNILLPQDINGADPIVITDFGTAWHPSVSSSAEPVDQKCLEVGTTCYRGPETLFSNTSYTTSLDLWSTGVLLAECLRSPPTPLLESRRGDEDGNQLGLILSMFKTLGTPTEETWPEALKWKTNPFQWWNIFPRKPWEELLPDVEEDGRDLVAELVVYESGDRLTADQALNHAFFVEKSNSNN
;
A
#
# COMPACT_ATOMS: atom_id res chain seq x y z
N MET A 1 33.45 29.95 12.26
CA MET A 1 33.18 29.34 10.94
C MET A 1 33.55 27.87 11.03
N ASN A 2 32.56 26.99 11.14
CA ASN A 2 32.70 25.56 10.87
C ASN A 2 31.59 25.26 9.86
N PRO A 3 31.89 24.87 8.62
CA PRO A 3 30.88 24.30 7.76
C PRO A 3 30.57 22.92 8.34
N SER A 4 29.38 22.71 8.90
CA SER A 4 28.92 21.34 9.14
C SER A 4 28.67 20.75 7.75
N THR A 5 29.62 19.96 7.27
CA THR A 5 29.47 19.13 6.08
C THR A 5 28.28 18.23 6.30
N ASP A 6 27.20 18.48 5.55
CA ASP A 6 26.03 17.63 5.52
C ASP A 6 26.39 16.38 4.70
N TRP A 7 27.06 15.42 5.37
CA TRP A 7 27.58 14.20 4.76
C TRP A 7 26.51 13.39 4.01
N GLN A 8 25.23 13.63 4.31
CA GLN A 8 24.08 13.05 3.64
C GLN A 8 23.90 13.57 2.21
N GLN A 9 24.32 14.81 1.93
CA GLN A 9 24.31 15.40 0.58
C GLN A 9 25.47 14.90 -0.29
N GLU A 10 26.55 14.42 0.35
CA GLU A 10 27.69 13.79 -0.32
C GLU A 10 27.46 12.30 -0.61
N LEU A 11 26.43 11.70 0.00
CA LEU A 11 26.08 10.29 -0.16
C LEU A 11 25.30 10.07 -1.45
N ASN A 12 25.90 9.39 -2.43
CA ASN A 12 25.23 9.12 -3.69
C ASN A 12 24.39 7.82 -3.66
N ALA A 13 23.44 7.69 -4.59
CA ALA A 13 22.53 6.55 -4.63
C ALA A 13 23.26 5.20 -4.81
N SER A 14 24.41 5.18 -5.49
CA SER A 14 25.22 3.97 -5.67
C SER A 14 25.81 3.48 -4.34
N GLU A 15 26.34 4.39 -3.53
CA GLU A 15 26.91 4.05 -2.21
C GLU A 15 25.85 3.53 -1.24
N ARG A 16 24.64 4.09 -1.29
CA ARG A 16 23.50 3.60 -0.50
C ARG A 16 23.09 2.19 -0.94
N TYR A 17 23.00 1.97 -2.25
CA TYR A 17 22.70 0.67 -2.82
C TYR A 17 23.72 -0.42 -2.45
N ASP A 18 25.01 -0.08 -2.45
CA ASP A 18 26.08 -0.99 -2.02
C ASP A 18 25.95 -1.36 -0.53
N ASN A 19 25.57 -0.42 0.32
CA ASN A 19 25.37 -0.66 1.75
C ASN A 19 24.12 -1.53 2.02
N ILE A 20 23.02 -1.29 1.31
CA ILE A 20 21.82 -2.16 1.33
C ILE A 20 22.21 -3.58 0.88
N SER A 21 23.04 -3.71 -0.15
CA SER A 21 23.50 -5.01 -0.66
C SER A 21 24.37 -5.77 0.36
N LYS A 22 25.24 -5.07 1.10
CA LYS A 22 26.04 -5.67 2.20
C LYS A 22 25.15 -6.17 3.33
N LEU A 23 24.18 -5.36 3.78
CA LEU A 23 23.24 -5.73 4.83
C LEU A 23 22.35 -6.91 4.42
N LYS A 24 21.91 -6.94 3.16
CA LYS A 24 21.15 -8.06 2.58
C LYS A 24 21.95 -9.36 2.62
N ASN A 25 23.22 -9.33 2.22
CA ASN A 25 24.09 -10.50 2.24
C ASN A 25 24.31 -11.02 3.68
N TYR A 26 24.50 -10.10 4.63
CA TYR A 26 24.62 -10.43 6.05
C TYR A 26 23.36 -11.09 6.63
N LEU A 27 22.18 -10.55 6.33
CA LEU A 27 20.90 -11.10 6.79
C LEU A 27 20.61 -12.46 6.15
N SER A 28 20.98 -12.65 4.88
CA SER A 28 20.84 -13.93 4.16
C SER A 28 21.71 -15.03 4.77
N ALA A 29 22.93 -14.70 5.21
CA ALA A 29 23.82 -15.65 5.88
C ALA A 29 23.34 -16.10 7.27
N ARG A 30 22.44 -15.33 7.92
CA ARG A 30 21.92 -15.61 9.28
C ARG A 30 20.53 -16.25 9.31
N GLY A 31 19.91 -16.56 8.17
CA GLY A 31 18.71 -17.38 8.08
C GLY A 31 17.47 -16.83 8.81
N ARG A 32 17.32 -15.50 8.95
CA ARG A 32 16.10 -14.91 9.52
C ARG A 32 14.96 -14.95 8.49
N GLY A 33 13.87 -15.63 8.83
CA GLY A 33 12.63 -15.64 8.04
C GLY A 33 11.97 -14.25 8.04
N GLY A 34 11.75 -13.70 6.87
CA GLY A 34 11.20 -12.36 6.63
C GLY A 34 11.63 -11.82 5.26
N ASN A 35 11.09 -10.67 4.84
CA ASN A 35 11.52 -10.02 3.60
C ASN A 35 12.89 -9.36 3.81
N ILE A 36 13.96 -10.11 3.56
CA ILE A 36 15.37 -9.71 3.76
C ILE A 36 15.69 -8.38 3.05
N GLN A 37 15.08 -8.13 1.88
CA GLN A 37 15.28 -6.88 1.15
C GLN A 37 14.66 -5.68 1.88
N LYS A 38 13.42 -5.84 2.37
CA LYS A 38 12.74 -4.79 3.15
C LYS A 38 13.51 -4.50 4.43
N THR A 39 13.94 -5.55 5.15
CA THR A 39 14.74 -5.39 6.37
C THR A 39 16.10 -4.73 6.10
N ALA A 40 16.78 -5.06 4.99
CA ALA A 40 18.04 -4.41 4.61
C ALA A 40 17.85 -2.92 4.26
N LEU A 41 16.75 -2.59 3.58
CA LEU A 41 16.36 -1.21 3.26
C LEU A 41 16.01 -0.40 4.51
N GLU A 42 15.26 -0.99 5.44
CA GLU A 42 14.92 -0.39 6.72
C GLU A 42 16.16 -0.17 7.57
N MET A 43 17.06 -1.17 7.66
CA MET A 43 18.31 -1.05 8.40
C MET A 43 19.24 0.03 7.82
N GLU A 44 19.36 0.12 6.48
CA GLU A 44 20.14 1.20 5.86
C GLU A 44 19.46 2.56 6.04
N SER A 45 18.14 2.63 5.90
CA SER A 45 17.39 3.86 6.11
C SER A 45 17.49 4.33 7.56
N ASP A 46 17.42 3.42 8.52
CA ASP A 46 17.63 3.70 9.93
C ASP A 46 19.06 4.14 10.20
N ALA A 47 20.07 3.51 9.60
CA ALA A 47 21.46 3.93 9.71
C ALA A 47 21.66 5.35 9.12
N TYR A 48 21.11 5.62 7.94
CA TYR A 48 21.13 6.92 7.27
C TYR A 48 20.42 7.98 8.12
N ASN A 49 19.28 7.61 8.70
CA ASN A 49 18.42 8.46 9.53
C ASN A 49 18.74 8.42 11.03
N SER A 50 19.81 7.78 11.48
CA SER A 50 20.25 7.85 12.89
C SER A 50 21.68 8.33 13.05
N SER A 51 22.51 8.20 12.02
CA SER A 51 23.93 8.56 12.08
C SER A 51 24.17 10.07 12.13
N LEU A 52 25.12 10.48 12.96
CA LEU A 52 25.55 11.88 13.13
C LEU A 52 26.75 12.24 12.23
N SER A 53 27.37 11.25 11.60
CA SER A 53 28.50 11.41 10.68
C SER A 53 28.53 10.27 9.66
N ARG A 54 29.21 10.49 8.52
CA ARG A 54 29.48 9.46 7.51
C ARG A 54 30.11 8.20 8.12
N SER A 55 31.06 8.37 9.03
CA SER A 55 31.73 7.26 9.71
C SER A 55 30.80 6.43 10.60
N ALA A 56 29.82 7.06 11.27
CA ALA A 56 28.83 6.35 12.08
C ALA A 56 27.84 5.57 11.19
N TYR A 57 27.47 6.15 10.04
CA TYR A 57 26.64 5.52 9.03
C TYR A 57 27.32 4.29 8.43
N ASP A 58 28.56 4.45 7.96
CA ASP A 58 29.32 3.35 7.37
C ASP A 58 29.55 2.22 8.38
N ALA A 59 29.68 2.53 9.68
CA ALA A 59 29.77 1.52 10.73
C ALA A 59 28.46 0.73 10.89
N LEU A 60 27.31 1.41 11.02
CA LEU A 60 26.01 0.74 11.15
C LEU A 60 25.61 -0.09 9.93
N CYS A 61 26.08 0.32 8.74
CA CYS A 61 25.89 -0.44 7.50
C CYS A 61 26.92 -1.56 7.29
N ASN A 62 27.95 -1.67 8.14
CA ASN A 62 29.00 -2.69 8.02
C ASN A 62 28.71 -3.93 8.89
N PRO A 63 28.48 -5.11 8.27
CA PRO A 63 28.27 -6.39 8.94
C PRO A 63 29.31 -6.75 10.02
N ASP A 64 30.57 -6.36 9.83
CA ASP A 64 31.70 -6.74 10.69
C ASP A 64 31.68 -6.02 12.06
N THR A 65 30.93 -4.92 12.17
CA THR A 65 30.78 -4.17 13.43
C THR A 65 29.57 -4.60 14.25
N LEU A 66 28.68 -5.43 13.68
CA LEU A 66 27.43 -5.90 14.28
C LEU A 66 27.60 -7.17 15.15
N THR A 67 28.83 -7.53 15.49
CA THR A 67 29.14 -8.64 16.40
C THR A 67 29.51 -8.13 17.80
N GLU A 68 28.83 -8.71 18.80
CA GLU A 68 28.98 -8.55 20.25
C GLU A 68 28.23 -7.39 20.94
N SER A 69 26.93 -7.61 21.18
CA SER A 69 26.35 -7.29 22.50
C SER A 69 25.37 -8.38 22.93
N ASN A 70 25.85 -9.22 23.85
CA ASN A 70 25.07 -10.22 24.56
C ASN A 70 24.30 -9.55 25.71
N GLY A 71 22.99 -9.77 25.77
CA GLY A 71 22.28 -9.91 27.05
C GLY A 71 21.44 -8.72 27.55
N LYS A 72 20.12 -8.95 27.50
CA LYS A 72 19.08 -8.50 28.45
C LYS A 72 18.94 -6.99 28.70
N THR A 73 17.91 -6.40 28.10
CA THR A 73 17.19 -5.26 28.70
C THR A 73 15.68 -5.47 28.49
N PRO A 74 14.83 -5.35 29.53
CA PRO A 74 13.39 -5.58 29.41
C PRO A 74 12.73 -4.53 28.50
N LEU A 75 11.82 -4.99 27.62
CA LEU A 75 11.04 -4.21 26.65
C LEU A 75 9.92 -3.36 27.29
N SER A 76 10.26 -2.56 28.30
CA SER A 76 9.28 -1.71 29.03
C SER A 76 9.58 -0.20 28.92
N GLU A 77 10.62 0.23 28.21
CA GLU A 77 11.04 1.66 28.20
C GLU A 77 11.32 2.22 26.78
N THR A 78 10.96 1.52 25.71
CA THR A 78 11.24 1.98 24.33
C THR A 78 10.18 2.91 23.71
N LEU A 79 9.20 3.38 24.49
CA LEU A 79 8.30 4.48 24.11
C LEU A 79 8.73 5.75 24.87
N SER A 80 9.93 6.24 24.58
CA SER A 80 10.32 7.61 24.92
C SER A 80 10.74 8.34 23.64
N SER A 81 10.19 9.54 23.51
CA SER A 81 10.47 10.64 22.56
C SER A 81 11.54 10.41 21.47
N PRO A 82 11.30 10.84 20.22
CA PRO A 82 12.25 10.73 19.12
C PRO A 82 13.66 11.24 19.49
N LYS A 83 14.70 10.44 19.21
CA LYS A 83 16.11 10.75 19.54
C LYS A 83 16.75 11.83 18.64
N ARG A 84 16.03 12.38 17.65
CA ARG A 84 16.51 13.47 16.78
C ARG A 84 15.68 14.74 17.01
N PRO A 85 16.27 15.94 16.90
CA PRO A 85 15.50 17.17 16.80
C PRO A 85 14.63 17.08 15.54
N GLY A 86 13.31 17.28 15.66
CA GLY A 86 12.42 17.28 14.52
C GLY A 86 12.72 18.47 13.58
N THR A 87 12.42 18.29 12.30
CA THR A 87 12.62 19.33 11.27
C THR A 87 11.48 20.35 11.29
N THR A 88 11.66 21.50 10.64
CA THR A 88 10.59 22.49 10.46
C THR A 88 10.05 22.38 9.04
N ILE A 89 8.74 22.34 8.84
CA ILE A 89 8.07 22.28 7.54
C ILE A 89 7.03 23.39 7.48
N GLY A 90 7.31 24.44 6.72
CA GLY A 90 6.50 25.67 6.72
C GLY A 90 6.42 26.27 8.13
N SER A 91 5.21 26.42 8.66
CA SER A 91 4.94 26.88 10.03
C SER A 91 5.03 25.78 11.10
N TYR A 92 5.13 24.51 10.71
CA TYR A 92 5.11 23.36 11.61
C TYR A 92 6.52 23.02 12.08
N LYS A 93 6.71 22.95 13.41
CA LYS A 93 8.01 22.69 14.04
C LYS A 93 8.06 21.26 14.57
N ASN A 94 9.28 20.77 14.79
CA ASN A 94 9.52 19.45 15.40
C ASN A 94 8.82 18.29 14.65
N CYS A 95 8.84 18.34 13.32
CA CYS A 95 8.28 17.32 12.45
C CYS A 95 9.23 16.12 12.36
N HIS A 96 8.69 14.91 12.47
CA HIS A 96 9.46 13.66 12.43
C HIS A 96 9.09 12.87 11.19
N HIS A 97 10.07 12.38 10.45
CA HIS A 97 9.85 11.57 9.26
C HIS A 97 9.09 10.27 9.62
N ILE A 98 8.10 9.90 8.80
CA ILE A 98 7.32 8.66 8.92
C ILE A 98 7.65 7.72 7.76
N SER A 99 7.55 8.23 6.53
CA SER A 99 7.67 7.40 5.33
C SER A 99 8.14 8.20 4.12
N SER A 100 8.73 7.49 3.15
CA SER A 100 9.15 8.03 1.86
C SER A 100 8.50 7.23 0.75
N GLY A 101 7.86 7.92 -0.18
CA GLY A 101 7.36 7.39 -1.45
C GLY A 101 8.18 7.90 -2.64
N ALA A 102 7.77 7.51 -3.85
CA ALA A 102 8.46 7.92 -5.08
C ALA A 102 8.42 9.43 -5.34
N VAL A 103 7.32 10.09 -4.98
CA VAL A 103 7.07 11.51 -5.28
C VAL A 103 6.83 12.38 -4.04
N SER A 104 6.86 11.78 -2.85
CA SER A 104 6.57 12.50 -1.61
C SER A 104 7.23 11.89 -0.38
N GLN A 105 7.43 12.69 0.64
CA GLN A 105 7.84 12.26 1.98
C GLN A 105 6.77 12.67 3.00
N VAL A 106 6.49 11.82 3.97
CA VAL A 106 5.47 12.08 4.99
C VAL A 106 6.13 12.27 6.34
N TYR A 107 5.74 13.33 7.05
CA TYR A 107 6.22 13.67 8.38
C TYR A 107 5.07 13.78 9.37
N LYS A 108 5.28 13.30 10.60
CA LYS A 108 4.40 13.56 11.74
C LYS A 108 4.75 14.89 12.37
N CYS A 109 3.77 15.74 12.65
CA CYS A 109 3.94 16.90 13.51
C CYS A 109 2.88 16.91 14.60
N ASP A 110 3.31 17.02 15.86
CA ASP A 110 2.44 17.19 17.01
C ASP A 110 2.30 18.70 17.29
N THR A 111 1.06 19.18 17.36
CA THR A 111 0.70 20.59 17.62
C THR A 111 -0.30 20.68 18.77
N ASP A 112 -0.57 21.89 19.26
CA ASP A 112 -1.60 22.12 20.29
C ASP A 112 -3.01 21.75 19.80
N GLU A 113 -3.25 21.76 18.49
CA GLU A 113 -4.54 21.41 17.86
C GLU A 113 -4.67 19.89 17.58
N GLY A 114 -3.58 19.15 17.69
CA GLY A 114 -3.52 17.71 17.43
C GLY A 114 -2.31 17.28 16.60
N SER A 115 -2.29 16.00 16.24
CA SER A 115 -1.24 15.38 15.43
C SER A 115 -1.62 15.41 13.95
N TYR A 116 -0.69 15.87 13.10
CA TYR A 116 -0.86 15.96 11.65
C TYR A 116 0.19 15.14 10.91
N ALA A 117 -0.20 14.63 9.75
CA ALA A 117 0.69 14.08 8.73
C ALA A 117 0.92 15.13 7.63
N LEU A 118 2.17 15.51 7.42
CA LEU A 118 2.59 16.46 6.40
C LEU A 118 3.20 15.68 5.24
N LYS A 119 2.44 15.54 4.15
CA LYS A 119 2.92 14.92 2.90
C LYS A 119 3.58 16.00 2.05
N VAL A 120 4.91 16.06 2.12
CA VAL A 120 5.78 16.96 1.37
C VAL A 120 6.01 16.38 -0.02
N ILE A 121 5.65 17.12 -1.06
CA ILE A 121 5.88 16.71 -2.45
C ILE A 121 7.35 16.99 -2.79
N THR A 122 8.10 15.94 -3.11
CA THR A 122 9.55 16.04 -3.39
C THR A 122 9.88 16.11 -4.86
N GLU A 123 9.00 15.57 -5.72
CA GLU A 123 9.14 15.66 -7.17
C GLU A 123 8.04 16.57 -7.74
N THR A 124 8.45 17.58 -8.51
CA THR A 124 7.53 18.63 -9.00
C THR A 124 7.07 18.39 -10.44
N HIS A 125 7.74 17.51 -11.16
CA HIS A 125 7.26 17.06 -12.47
C HIS A 125 6.10 16.08 -12.28
N ASN A 126 4.97 16.34 -12.96
CA ASN A 126 3.87 15.36 -13.06
C ASN A 126 4.42 14.09 -13.73
N MET A 127 4.78 13.09 -12.92
CA MET A 127 5.03 11.74 -13.41
C MET A 127 3.69 11.02 -13.41
N GLU A 128 3.05 10.91 -14.58
CA GLU A 128 1.83 10.10 -14.68
C GLU A 128 2.08 8.70 -14.09
N PRO A 129 1.17 8.15 -13.27
CA PRO A 129 -0.15 8.66 -12.90
C PRO A 129 -0.16 9.61 -11.67
N HIS A 130 0.98 9.88 -11.04
CA HIS A 130 1.06 10.73 -9.86
C HIS A 130 0.89 12.22 -10.20
N SER A 131 -0.14 12.86 -9.62
CA SER A 131 -0.29 14.31 -9.73
C SER A 131 -0.82 14.94 -8.44
N PRO A 132 0.03 15.71 -7.71
CA PRO A 132 -0.39 16.40 -6.50
C PRO A 132 -1.55 17.37 -6.70
N THR A 133 -1.63 18.00 -7.88
CA THR A 133 -2.73 18.93 -8.20
C THR A 133 -4.06 18.21 -8.38
N ARG A 134 -4.06 17.03 -9.02
CA ARG A 134 -5.24 16.17 -9.13
C ARG A 134 -5.65 15.62 -7.77
N GLU A 135 -4.68 15.15 -6.97
CA GLU A 135 -4.92 14.67 -5.60
C GLU A 135 -5.65 15.73 -4.76
N ILE A 136 -5.15 16.98 -4.74
CA ILE A 136 -5.80 18.08 -4.02
C ILE A 136 -7.20 18.37 -4.58
N ALA A 137 -7.36 18.42 -5.90
CA ALA A 137 -8.63 18.74 -6.53
C ALA A 137 -9.71 17.66 -6.29
N ILE A 138 -9.30 16.40 -6.20
CA ILE A 138 -10.16 15.27 -5.82
C ILE A 138 -10.50 15.38 -4.33
N LEU A 139 -9.49 15.43 -3.44
CA LEU A 139 -9.68 15.45 -1.99
C LEU A 139 -10.58 16.60 -1.50
N LYS A 140 -10.51 17.77 -2.14
CA LYS A 140 -11.37 18.92 -1.81
C LYS A 140 -12.88 18.67 -2.02
N LYS A 141 -13.25 17.63 -2.78
CA LYS A 141 -14.64 17.27 -3.05
C LYS A 141 -15.15 16.14 -2.15
N LEU A 142 -14.28 15.52 -1.35
CA LEU A 142 -14.63 14.31 -0.60
C LEU A 142 -14.98 14.62 0.84
N SER A 143 -16.05 13.99 1.32
CA SER A 143 -16.46 14.03 2.71
C SER A 143 -17.10 12.70 3.08
N HIS A 144 -16.30 11.80 3.65
CA HIS A 144 -16.75 10.50 4.12
C HIS A 144 -15.83 10.03 5.27
N PRO A 145 -16.36 9.40 6.34
CA PRO A 145 -15.57 9.01 7.52
C PRO A 145 -14.37 8.12 7.19
N SER A 146 -14.53 7.22 6.22
CA SER A 146 -13.47 6.30 5.79
C SER A 146 -12.56 6.83 4.68
N ILE A 147 -12.54 8.13 4.40
CA ILE A 147 -11.71 8.78 3.38
C ILE A 147 -10.88 9.88 4.02
N ILE A 148 -9.58 9.97 3.66
CA ILE A 148 -8.69 10.97 4.25
C ILE A 148 -9.18 12.39 3.92
N SER A 149 -9.33 13.22 4.94
CA SER A 149 -9.71 14.62 4.75
C SER A 149 -8.48 15.51 4.58
N LEU A 150 -8.42 16.28 3.50
CA LEU A 150 -7.40 17.32 3.34
C LEU A 150 -7.72 18.53 4.23
N HIS A 151 -6.89 18.80 5.25
CA HIS A 151 -7.11 19.93 6.14
C HIS A 151 -6.78 21.25 5.43
N THR A 152 -5.58 21.36 4.88
CA THR A 152 -5.15 22.48 4.04
C THR A 152 -3.89 22.12 3.25
N THR A 153 -3.42 23.05 2.42
CA THR A 153 -2.14 22.96 1.72
C THR A 153 -1.27 24.13 2.13
N ILE A 154 0.01 23.87 2.35
CA ILE A 154 1.02 24.90 2.65
C ILE A 154 2.22 24.75 1.71
N TYR A 155 3.12 25.73 1.78
CA TYR A 155 4.45 25.61 1.19
C TYR A 155 5.49 25.56 2.30
N ASP A 156 6.49 24.69 2.15
CA ASP A 156 7.62 24.65 3.07
C ASP A 156 8.67 25.72 2.72
N GLN A 157 9.81 25.69 3.42
CA GLN A 157 10.89 26.68 3.27
C GLN A 157 11.60 26.57 1.91
N GLU A 158 11.49 25.42 1.24
CA GLU A 158 12.01 25.16 -0.10
C GLU A 158 10.96 25.43 -1.18
N SER A 159 9.82 26.03 -0.83
CA SER A 159 8.67 26.25 -1.72
C SER A 159 8.08 24.95 -2.29
N ARG A 160 8.26 23.83 -1.61
CA ARG A 160 7.61 22.57 -1.96
C ARG A 160 6.17 22.57 -1.44
N LEU A 161 5.27 22.02 -2.24
CA LEU A 161 3.88 21.83 -1.86
C LEU A 161 3.78 20.78 -0.75
N VAL A 162 3.00 21.07 0.29
CA VAL A 162 2.77 20.17 1.41
C VAL A 162 1.27 20.03 1.66
N LEU A 163 0.79 18.80 1.68
CA LEU A 163 -0.58 18.46 2.07
C LEU A 163 -0.61 18.21 3.58
N LEU A 164 -1.48 18.91 4.30
CA LEU A 164 -1.70 18.70 5.72
C LEU A 164 -2.91 17.78 5.91
N LEU A 165 -2.66 16.61 6.46
CA LEU A 165 -3.63 15.52 6.64
C LEU A 165 -3.74 15.16 8.13
N PRO A 166 -4.86 14.59 8.58
CA PRO A 166 -4.92 14.02 9.94
C PRO A 166 -3.92 12.87 10.06
N TYR A 167 -3.24 12.78 11.21
CA TYR A 167 -2.32 11.67 11.48
C TYR A 167 -3.07 10.46 12.00
N MET A 168 -2.79 9.31 11.40
CA MET A 168 -3.22 7.99 11.87
C MET A 168 -1.97 7.18 12.24
N PRO A 169 -1.93 6.50 13.40
CA PRO A 169 -0.71 5.90 13.94
C PRO A 169 -0.27 4.63 13.23
N TYR A 170 -1.18 3.92 12.57
CA TYR A 170 -0.91 2.62 11.96
C TYR A 170 -1.50 2.52 10.56
N THR A 171 -0.96 1.59 9.79
CA THR A 171 -1.51 1.12 8.51
C THR A 171 -1.96 -0.33 8.65
N LEU A 172 -2.80 -0.81 7.72
CA LEU A 172 -3.12 -2.24 7.62
C LEU A 172 -1.85 -3.07 7.34
N SER A 173 -0.87 -2.51 6.62
CA SER A 173 0.46 -3.12 6.43
C SER A 173 1.16 -3.41 7.76
N ASP A 174 1.14 -2.45 8.70
CA ASP A 174 1.73 -2.63 10.03
C ASP A 174 1.03 -3.75 10.79
N LEU A 175 -0.30 -3.78 10.74
CA LEU A 175 -1.11 -4.80 11.40
C LEU A 175 -0.85 -6.20 10.83
N LEU A 176 -0.79 -6.35 9.50
CA LEU A 176 -0.48 -7.62 8.84
C LEU A 176 0.94 -8.11 9.18
N SER A 177 1.92 -7.20 9.24
CA SER A 177 3.31 -7.55 9.56
C SER A 177 3.52 -8.07 10.98
N GLN A 178 2.67 -7.65 11.92
CA GLN A 178 2.69 -8.07 13.31
C GLN A 178 1.89 -9.36 13.54
N SER A 179 0.97 -9.70 12.64
CA SER A 179 0.17 -10.91 12.76
C SER A 179 0.92 -12.15 12.29
N ARG A 180 1.01 -13.15 13.19
CA ARG A 180 1.53 -14.48 12.86
C ARG A 180 0.45 -15.45 12.42
N ASN A 181 -0.80 -15.21 12.82
CA ASN A 181 -1.90 -16.17 12.72
C ASN A 181 -3.10 -15.61 11.92
N GLY A 182 -2.87 -14.64 11.02
CA GLY A 182 -3.96 -13.93 10.33
C GLY A 182 -4.63 -12.86 11.20
N LEU A 183 -5.51 -12.06 10.60
CA LEU A 183 -6.28 -11.09 11.37
C LEU A 183 -7.51 -11.75 11.98
N ASP A 184 -7.88 -11.32 13.20
CA ASP A 184 -9.14 -11.73 13.81
C ASP A 184 -10.33 -11.39 12.90
N ILE A 185 -11.25 -12.35 12.73
CA ILE A 185 -12.34 -12.25 11.77
C ILE A 185 -13.25 -11.05 12.02
N ARG A 186 -13.49 -10.68 13.28
CA ARG A 186 -14.31 -9.52 13.62
C ARG A 186 -13.60 -8.23 13.22
N THR A 187 -12.29 -8.16 13.46
CA THR A 187 -11.45 -7.05 13.04
C THR A 187 -11.43 -6.92 11.51
N THR A 188 -11.23 -8.03 10.78
CA THR A 188 -11.28 -8.08 9.32
C THR A 188 -12.63 -7.60 8.80
N LYS A 189 -13.74 -8.10 9.33
CA LYS A 189 -15.10 -7.66 8.94
C LYS A 189 -15.29 -6.16 9.16
N LYS A 190 -14.82 -5.60 10.29
CA LYS A 190 -14.89 -4.15 10.55
C LYS A 190 -14.13 -3.35 9.50
N ILE A 191 -12.84 -3.67 9.28
CA ILE A 191 -11.99 -2.98 8.31
C ILE A 191 -12.62 -2.99 6.92
N PHE A 192 -13.07 -4.15 6.45
CA PHE A 192 -13.59 -4.28 5.09
C PHE A 192 -14.97 -3.66 4.91
N LYS A 193 -15.80 -3.63 5.96
CA LYS A 193 -17.08 -2.91 5.91
C LYS A 193 -16.87 -1.41 5.77
N GLU A 194 -15.91 -0.84 6.50
CA GLU A 194 -15.59 0.60 6.40
C GLU A 194 -14.86 0.93 5.09
N LEU A 195 -13.94 0.06 4.64
CA LEU A 195 -13.26 0.19 3.33
C LEU A 195 -14.27 0.18 2.18
N LEU A 196 -15.16 -0.82 2.14
CA LEU A 196 -16.18 -0.90 1.10
C LEU A 196 -17.18 0.26 1.18
N SER A 197 -17.50 0.77 2.38
CA SER A 197 -18.31 2.00 2.53
C SER A 197 -17.60 3.21 1.92
N GLY A 198 -16.31 3.37 2.16
CA GLY A 198 -15.50 4.41 1.52
C GLY A 198 -15.45 4.27 0.00
N LEU A 199 -15.25 3.04 -0.50
CA LEU A 199 -15.22 2.78 -1.94
C LEU A 199 -16.58 3.00 -2.61
N ALA A 200 -17.69 2.62 -1.98
CA ALA A 200 -19.03 2.89 -2.49
C ALA A 200 -19.26 4.40 -2.67
N TYR A 201 -18.85 5.20 -1.67
CA TYR A 201 -18.87 6.66 -1.77
C TYR A 201 -18.01 7.18 -2.94
N LEU A 202 -16.76 6.72 -3.06
CA LEU A 202 -15.87 7.15 -4.15
C LEU A 202 -16.42 6.77 -5.53
N HIS A 203 -16.97 5.57 -5.66
CA HIS A 203 -17.46 5.04 -6.93
C HIS A 203 -18.76 5.71 -7.36
N ALA A 204 -19.62 6.11 -6.42
CA ALA A 204 -20.78 6.96 -6.71
C ALA A 204 -20.37 8.33 -7.30
N GLU A 205 -19.24 8.88 -6.86
CA GLU A 205 -18.61 10.08 -7.41
C GLU A 205 -17.73 9.81 -8.64
N GLN A 206 -17.75 8.59 -9.19
CA GLN A 206 -16.96 8.17 -10.37
C GLN A 206 -15.44 8.30 -10.19
N ILE A 207 -14.97 8.23 -8.95
CA ILE A 207 -13.54 8.27 -8.61
C ILE A 207 -13.01 6.84 -8.59
N ILE A 208 -11.91 6.60 -9.30
CA ILE A 208 -11.16 5.34 -9.22
C ILE A 208 -9.92 5.64 -8.36
N HIS A 209 -9.73 4.90 -7.26
CA HIS A 209 -8.58 5.10 -6.37
C HIS A 209 -7.28 4.65 -7.04
N ARG A 210 -7.31 3.49 -7.72
CA ARG A 210 -6.22 2.86 -8.49
C ARG A 210 -5.03 2.35 -7.70
N ASP A 211 -5.02 2.51 -6.38
CA ASP A 211 -3.95 2.00 -5.52
C ASP A 211 -4.44 1.52 -4.15
N ILE A 212 -5.48 0.68 -4.13
CA ILE A 212 -5.91 0.02 -2.89
C ILE A 212 -4.87 -1.05 -2.51
N SER A 213 -4.25 -0.88 -1.34
CA SER A 213 -3.22 -1.75 -0.79
C SER A 213 -3.15 -1.60 0.74
N PRO A 214 -2.50 -2.51 1.50
CA PRO A 214 -2.43 -2.41 2.95
C PRO A 214 -1.79 -1.11 3.47
N SER A 215 -0.86 -0.53 2.71
CA SER A 215 -0.17 0.71 3.11
C SER A 215 -1.07 1.95 2.99
N ASN A 216 -2.11 1.88 2.17
CA ASN A 216 -3.04 2.97 1.89
C ASN A 216 -4.35 2.87 2.70
N ILE A 217 -4.45 1.89 3.60
CA ILE A 217 -5.51 1.79 4.59
C ILE A 217 -4.95 2.16 5.96
N LEU A 218 -5.27 3.36 6.43
CA LEU A 218 -4.84 3.88 7.72
C LEU A 218 -5.78 3.39 8.82
N LEU A 219 -5.21 3.05 9.97
CA LEU A 219 -5.92 2.50 11.12
C LEU A 219 -5.79 3.44 12.33
N PRO A 220 -6.88 3.62 13.11
CA PRO A 220 -6.84 4.40 14.33
C PRO A 220 -6.03 3.68 15.42
N GLN A 221 -5.76 4.39 16.52
CA GLN A 221 -5.06 3.81 17.68
C GLN A 221 -5.81 2.61 18.28
N ASP A 222 -7.14 2.71 18.37
CA ASP A 222 -8.02 1.62 18.79
C ASP A 222 -8.92 1.21 17.63
N ILE A 223 -8.55 0.11 16.97
CA ILE A 223 -9.32 -0.43 15.84
C ILE A 223 -10.73 -0.88 16.22
N ASN A 224 -10.99 -1.18 17.50
CA ASN A 224 -12.33 -1.52 17.98
C ASN A 224 -13.07 -0.30 18.57
N GLY A 225 -12.42 0.86 18.59
CA GLY A 225 -12.96 2.13 19.03
C GLY A 225 -13.94 2.76 18.05
N ALA A 226 -14.27 4.02 18.31
CA ALA A 226 -15.24 4.80 17.52
C ALA A 226 -14.68 5.35 16.21
N ASP A 227 -13.36 5.56 16.12
CA ASP A 227 -12.73 6.10 14.93
C ASP A 227 -12.70 5.06 13.81
N PRO A 228 -13.02 5.45 12.56
CA PRO A 228 -13.00 4.53 11.42
C PRO A 228 -11.58 4.33 10.88
N ILE A 229 -11.39 3.27 10.10
CA ILE A 229 -10.27 3.19 9.15
C ILE A 229 -10.41 4.29 8.10
N VAL A 230 -9.29 4.69 7.50
CA VAL A 230 -9.25 5.77 6.50
C VAL A 230 -8.48 5.34 5.26
N ILE A 231 -9.09 5.44 4.08
CA ILE A 231 -8.42 5.30 2.77
C ILE A 231 -7.60 6.56 2.50
N THR A 232 -6.33 6.39 2.13
CA THR A 232 -5.40 7.49 1.85
C THR A 232 -4.65 7.31 0.53
N ASP A 233 -3.86 8.33 0.18
CA ASP A 233 -3.03 8.43 -1.02
C ASP A 233 -3.80 8.43 -2.35
N PHE A 234 -4.43 9.56 -2.63
CA PHE A 234 -5.14 9.82 -3.88
C PHE A 234 -4.20 10.34 -4.98
N GLY A 235 -2.88 10.19 -4.80
CA GLY A 235 -1.85 10.66 -5.73
C GLY A 235 -2.03 10.07 -7.14
N THR A 236 -2.50 8.83 -7.21
CA THR A 236 -2.82 8.14 -8.47
C THR A 236 -4.30 8.14 -8.78
N ALA A 237 -5.20 8.76 -8.02
CA ALA A 237 -6.64 8.65 -8.29
C ALA A 237 -7.05 9.26 -9.65
N TRP A 238 -8.12 8.74 -10.25
CA TRP A 238 -8.68 9.24 -11.50
C TRP A 238 -10.13 9.68 -11.34
N HIS A 239 -10.49 10.83 -11.92
CA HIS A 239 -11.86 11.33 -11.93
C HIS A 239 -12.17 12.02 -13.26
N PRO A 240 -13.34 11.79 -13.89
CA PRO A 240 -13.62 12.28 -15.23
C PRO A 240 -13.53 13.80 -15.39
N SER A 241 -13.94 14.60 -14.39
CA SER A 241 -13.87 16.07 -14.51
C SER A 241 -12.50 16.69 -14.22
N VAL A 242 -11.57 15.94 -13.60
CA VAL A 242 -10.28 16.47 -13.16
C VAL A 242 -9.12 15.85 -13.93
N SER A 243 -9.27 14.60 -14.37
CA SER A 243 -8.21 13.81 -14.99
C SER A 243 -8.31 13.74 -16.52
N SER A 244 -9.52 13.81 -17.11
CA SER A 244 -9.73 13.50 -18.54
C SER A 244 -8.94 14.38 -19.53
N SER A 245 -8.51 15.58 -19.12
CA SER A 245 -7.71 16.45 -19.99
C SER A 245 -6.28 15.94 -20.20
N ALA A 246 -5.70 15.29 -19.19
CA ALA A 246 -4.37 14.67 -19.27
C ALA A 246 -4.50 13.17 -19.61
N GLU A 247 -5.53 12.53 -19.07
CA GLU A 247 -5.72 11.09 -19.07
C GLU A 247 -7.17 10.76 -19.44
N PRO A 248 -7.51 10.75 -20.75
CA PRO A 248 -8.87 10.49 -21.23
C PRO A 248 -9.45 9.16 -20.72
N VAL A 249 -10.79 9.06 -20.72
CA VAL A 249 -11.53 7.90 -20.17
C VAL A 249 -11.09 6.57 -20.81
N ASP A 250 -10.75 6.59 -22.10
CA ASP A 250 -10.34 5.44 -22.89
C ASP A 250 -8.81 5.32 -23.05
N GLN A 251 -8.03 6.21 -22.41
CA GLN A 251 -6.58 6.28 -22.52
C GLN A 251 -5.93 6.49 -21.14
N LYS A 252 -6.41 5.75 -20.13
CA LYS A 252 -5.82 5.79 -18.80
C LYS A 252 -4.46 5.09 -18.74
N CYS A 253 -3.56 5.60 -17.90
CA CYS A 253 -2.27 5.06 -17.55
C CYS A 253 -2.41 3.63 -17.02
N LEU A 254 -1.54 2.74 -17.48
CA LEU A 254 -1.56 1.32 -17.12
C LEU A 254 -0.73 1.03 -15.88
N GLU A 255 0.26 1.86 -15.57
CA GLU A 255 1.20 1.70 -14.44
C GLU A 255 0.58 2.16 -13.11
N VAL A 256 -0.55 1.55 -12.76
CA VAL A 256 -1.29 1.79 -11.54
C VAL A 256 -1.40 0.52 -10.70
N GLY A 257 -1.61 0.69 -9.39
CA GLY A 257 -1.73 -0.39 -8.43
C GLY A 257 -0.39 -0.92 -7.94
N THR A 258 -0.31 -1.14 -6.62
CA THR A 258 0.88 -1.66 -5.98
C THR A 258 1.02 -3.17 -6.16
N THR A 259 2.12 -3.61 -6.77
CA THR A 259 2.65 -4.99 -6.71
C THR A 259 1.61 -6.07 -7.06
N CYS A 260 1.13 -6.84 -6.07
CA CYS A 260 0.24 -8.00 -6.22
C CYS A 260 -1.26 -7.65 -6.23
N TYR A 261 -1.64 -6.41 -5.87
CA TYR A 261 -3.04 -5.97 -5.86
C TYR A 261 -3.49 -5.42 -7.21
N ARG A 262 -2.59 -5.33 -8.20
CA ARG A 262 -2.87 -4.78 -9.52
C ARG A 262 -3.89 -5.65 -10.28
N GLY A 263 -4.91 -5.01 -10.85
CA GLY A 263 -5.96 -5.68 -11.61
C GLY A 263 -5.50 -6.20 -12.96
N PRO A 264 -6.02 -7.35 -13.41
CA PRO A 264 -5.53 -8.06 -14.58
C PRO A 264 -5.75 -7.24 -15.86
N GLU A 265 -6.82 -6.46 -15.96
CA GLU A 265 -7.11 -5.60 -17.12
C GLU A 265 -5.96 -4.61 -17.44
N THR A 266 -5.29 -4.08 -16.41
CA THR A 266 -4.15 -3.16 -16.61
C THR A 266 -2.89 -3.85 -17.11
N LEU A 267 -2.76 -5.17 -16.87
CA LEU A 267 -1.63 -5.99 -17.31
C LEU A 267 -1.76 -6.41 -18.79
N PHE A 268 -2.98 -6.40 -19.33
CA PHE A 268 -3.29 -6.69 -20.72
C PHE A 268 -3.62 -5.43 -21.54
N SER A 269 -3.05 -4.30 -21.14
CA SER A 269 -3.14 -3.02 -21.84
C SER A 269 -4.55 -2.44 -22.01
N ASN A 270 -5.51 -2.82 -21.17
CA ASN A 270 -6.81 -2.14 -21.17
C ASN A 270 -6.69 -0.77 -20.51
N THR A 271 -6.88 0.29 -21.28
CA THR A 271 -6.82 1.69 -20.82
C THR A 271 -8.19 2.27 -20.46
N SER A 272 -9.26 1.48 -20.62
CA SER A 272 -10.66 1.87 -20.35
C SER A 272 -11.18 1.26 -19.04
N TYR A 273 -10.30 0.85 -18.13
CA TYR A 273 -10.69 0.28 -16.84
C TYR A 273 -11.54 1.26 -16.00
N THR A 274 -12.32 0.70 -15.09
CA THR A 274 -13.35 1.41 -14.31
C THR A 274 -13.08 1.31 -12.81
N THR A 275 -14.06 1.71 -11.99
CA THR A 275 -14.04 1.53 -10.53
C THR A 275 -13.90 0.06 -10.11
N SER A 276 -14.28 -0.90 -10.96
CA SER A 276 -14.06 -2.34 -10.77
C SER A 276 -12.60 -2.72 -10.53
N LEU A 277 -11.65 -1.87 -10.91
CA LEU A 277 -10.23 -2.05 -10.62
C LEU A 277 -9.95 -2.05 -9.10
N ASP A 278 -10.59 -1.15 -8.35
CA ASP A 278 -10.43 -1.05 -6.89
C ASP A 278 -11.01 -2.28 -6.18
N LEU A 279 -12.06 -2.89 -6.76
CA LEU A 279 -12.73 -4.07 -6.19
C LEU A 279 -11.88 -5.33 -6.33
N TRP A 280 -11.14 -5.47 -7.44
CA TRP A 280 -10.12 -6.51 -7.56
C TRP A 280 -9.06 -6.38 -6.46
N SER A 281 -8.47 -5.19 -6.31
CA SER A 281 -7.45 -4.93 -5.30
C SER A 281 -7.98 -5.20 -3.88
N THR A 282 -9.24 -4.83 -3.63
CA THR A 282 -9.94 -5.10 -2.36
C THR A 282 -10.11 -6.61 -2.12
N GLY A 283 -10.51 -7.39 -3.13
CA GLY A 283 -10.63 -8.84 -3.01
C GLY A 283 -9.30 -9.54 -2.72
N VAL A 284 -8.22 -9.13 -3.40
CA VAL A 284 -6.85 -9.64 -3.13
C VAL A 284 -6.39 -9.27 -1.71
N LEU A 285 -6.67 -8.04 -1.27
CA LEU A 285 -6.35 -7.58 0.09
C LEU A 285 -7.15 -8.35 1.15
N LEU A 286 -8.43 -8.64 0.90
CA LEU A 286 -9.26 -9.44 1.79
C LEU A 286 -8.71 -10.86 1.94
N ALA A 287 -8.35 -11.49 0.81
CA ALA A 287 -7.76 -12.81 0.81
C ALA A 287 -6.46 -12.87 1.65
N GLU A 288 -5.62 -11.85 1.57
CA GLU A 288 -4.40 -11.75 2.38
C GLU A 288 -4.71 -11.64 3.88
N CYS A 289 -5.69 -10.81 4.26
CA CYS A 289 -6.09 -10.61 5.66
C CYS A 289 -6.69 -11.89 6.27
N LEU A 290 -7.36 -12.71 5.45
CA LEU A 290 -7.98 -13.97 5.87
C LEU A 290 -7.01 -15.16 5.94
N ARG A 291 -5.78 -15.03 5.40
CA ARG A 291 -4.78 -16.09 5.43
C ARG A 291 -3.96 -16.06 6.72
N SER A 292 -3.54 -17.25 7.17
CA SER A 292 -2.71 -17.45 8.36
C SER A 292 -1.46 -18.28 8.01
N PRO A 293 -0.24 -17.70 8.01
CA PRO A 293 0.05 -16.27 8.20
C PRO A 293 -0.46 -15.41 7.03
N PRO A 294 -0.64 -14.08 7.23
CA PRO A 294 -0.99 -13.18 6.16
C PRO A 294 0.01 -13.26 5.02
N THR A 295 -0.48 -13.61 3.84
CA THR A 295 0.32 -13.72 2.63
C THR A 295 -0.54 -13.30 1.44
N PRO A 296 -0.01 -12.48 0.51
CA PRO A 296 -0.76 -12.11 -0.69
C PRO A 296 -1.25 -13.32 -1.45
N LEU A 297 -2.50 -13.26 -1.93
CA LEU A 297 -3.08 -14.31 -2.77
C LEU A 297 -2.30 -14.50 -4.08
N LEU A 298 -1.76 -13.40 -4.61
CA LEU A 298 -1.03 -13.35 -5.86
C LEU A 298 0.44 -12.98 -5.59
N GLU A 299 1.36 -13.74 -6.17
CA GLU A 299 2.80 -13.51 -6.05
C GLU A 299 3.32 -12.73 -7.25
N SER A 300 3.90 -11.55 -6.99
CA SER A 300 4.82 -10.92 -7.93
C SER A 300 6.25 -11.37 -7.56
N ARG A 301 6.82 -12.30 -8.34
CA ARG A 301 8.22 -12.71 -8.16
C ARG A 301 9.12 -11.69 -8.87
N ARG A 302 10.16 -11.21 -8.18
CA ARG A 302 11.18 -10.33 -8.76
C ARG A 302 12.18 -11.13 -9.59
N GLY A 303 12.06 -11.02 -10.91
CA GLY A 303 13.16 -11.20 -11.85
C GLY A 303 13.08 -10.04 -12.84
N ASP A 304 14.09 -9.18 -12.81
CA ASP A 304 14.55 -8.17 -13.80
C ASP A 304 13.47 -7.35 -14.51
N GLU A 305 13.48 -6.03 -14.30
CA GLU A 305 12.61 -4.88 -14.67
C GLU A 305 11.43 -5.04 -15.68
N ASP A 306 11.39 -6.04 -16.56
CA ASP A 306 10.21 -6.47 -17.35
C ASP A 306 9.43 -7.67 -16.72
N GLY A 307 10.05 -8.45 -15.83
CA GLY A 307 9.54 -9.72 -15.32
C GLY A 307 8.63 -9.64 -14.09
N ASN A 308 8.36 -8.45 -13.55
CA ASN A 308 7.38 -8.25 -12.47
C ASN A 308 5.93 -8.49 -12.97
N GLN A 309 5.56 -7.89 -14.10
CA GLN A 309 4.20 -8.00 -14.65
C GLN A 309 3.90 -9.42 -15.14
N LEU A 310 4.84 -10.03 -15.88
CA LEU A 310 4.69 -11.41 -16.33
C LEU A 310 4.65 -12.40 -15.16
N GLY A 311 5.46 -12.17 -14.12
CA GLY A 311 5.42 -12.95 -12.89
C GLY A 311 4.04 -12.90 -12.22
N LEU A 312 3.45 -11.72 -12.14
CA LEU A 312 2.11 -11.53 -11.61
C LEU A 312 1.02 -12.18 -12.49
N ILE A 313 1.09 -12.02 -13.82
CA ILE A 313 0.19 -12.71 -14.77
C ILE A 313 0.26 -14.23 -14.56
N LEU A 314 1.47 -14.79 -14.49
CA LEU A 314 1.67 -16.22 -14.25
C LEU A 314 1.12 -16.66 -12.90
N SER A 315 1.22 -15.81 -11.87
CA SER A 315 0.62 -16.09 -10.57
C SER A 315 -0.91 -16.07 -10.63
N MET A 316 -1.51 -15.12 -11.33
CA MET A 316 -2.96 -15.09 -11.57
C MET A 316 -3.40 -16.36 -12.27
N PHE A 317 -2.72 -16.78 -13.34
CA PHE A 317 -3.11 -17.95 -14.11
C PHE A 317 -2.96 -19.25 -13.30
N LYS A 318 -1.89 -19.39 -12.51
CA LYS A 318 -1.70 -20.54 -11.61
C LYS A 318 -2.72 -20.61 -10.46
N THR A 319 -3.32 -19.47 -10.12
CA THR A 319 -4.25 -19.35 -8.99
C THR A 319 -5.69 -19.49 -9.46
N LEU A 320 -6.10 -18.65 -10.41
CA LEU A 320 -7.47 -18.53 -10.91
C LEU A 320 -7.74 -19.38 -12.16
N GLY A 321 -6.70 -19.98 -12.72
CA GLY A 321 -6.74 -20.66 -14.02
C GLY A 321 -6.40 -19.70 -15.16
N THR A 322 -5.97 -20.26 -16.30
CA THR A 322 -5.77 -19.48 -17.53
C THR A 322 -7.14 -18.98 -18.04
N PRO A 323 -7.31 -17.69 -18.33
CA PRO A 323 -8.58 -17.14 -18.80
C PRO A 323 -8.95 -17.71 -20.18
N THR A 324 -10.25 -17.76 -20.43
CA THR A 324 -10.87 -18.23 -21.68
C THR A 324 -11.83 -17.15 -22.19
N GLU A 325 -12.30 -17.27 -23.43
CA GLU A 325 -13.29 -16.34 -23.99
C GLU A 325 -14.59 -16.31 -23.16
N GLU A 326 -14.92 -17.40 -22.48
CA GLU A 326 -16.09 -17.49 -21.60
C GLU A 326 -15.86 -16.83 -20.23
N THR A 327 -14.64 -16.95 -19.68
CA THR A 327 -14.32 -16.43 -18.34
C THR A 327 -13.83 -14.99 -18.34
N TRP A 328 -13.44 -14.46 -19.50
CA TRP A 328 -13.03 -13.05 -19.65
C TRP A 328 -13.43 -12.44 -21.01
N PRO A 329 -14.73 -12.38 -21.32
CA PRO A 329 -15.22 -11.96 -22.63
C PRO A 329 -14.84 -10.54 -23.04
N GLU A 330 -14.69 -9.59 -22.10
CA GLU A 330 -14.26 -8.22 -22.44
C GLU A 330 -12.86 -8.17 -23.09
N ALA A 331 -11.99 -9.13 -22.74
CA ALA A 331 -10.60 -9.19 -23.22
C ALA A 331 -10.49 -9.58 -24.70
N LEU A 332 -11.56 -10.11 -25.31
CA LEU A 332 -11.64 -10.36 -26.76
C LEU A 332 -11.44 -9.10 -27.60
N LYS A 333 -11.78 -7.93 -27.04
CA LYS A 333 -11.72 -6.64 -27.73
C LYS A 333 -10.35 -5.98 -27.60
N TRP A 334 -9.46 -6.52 -26.76
CA TRP A 334 -8.18 -5.90 -26.44
C TRP A 334 -7.12 -6.24 -27.48
N LYS A 335 -6.17 -5.31 -27.67
CA LYS A 335 -5.04 -5.53 -28.59
C LYS A 335 -4.14 -6.68 -28.13
N THR A 336 -3.94 -6.78 -26.82
CA THR A 336 -3.15 -7.83 -26.17
C THR A 336 -4.13 -8.85 -25.58
N ASN A 337 -4.50 -9.87 -26.35
CA ASN A 337 -5.42 -10.89 -25.83
C ASN A 337 -4.70 -11.86 -24.87
N PRO A 338 -5.35 -12.29 -23.78
CA PRO A 338 -4.75 -13.22 -22.82
C PRO A 338 -4.88 -14.70 -23.24
N PHE A 339 -5.56 -15.00 -24.36
CA PHE A 339 -5.98 -16.36 -24.74
C PHE A 339 -4.92 -17.17 -25.48
N GLN A 340 -3.92 -16.51 -26.07
CA GLN A 340 -2.84 -17.17 -26.80
C GLN A 340 -1.71 -17.65 -25.87
N TRP A 341 -2.05 -18.28 -24.74
CA TRP A 341 -1.09 -18.79 -23.78
C TRP A 341 -0.75 -20.26 -24.02
N TRP A 342 0.55 -20.58 -24.06
CA TRP A 342 1.03 -21.94 -24.35
C TRP A 342 0.78 -22.93 -23.20
N ASN A 343 0.76 -22.45 -21.96
CA ASN A 343 0.56 -23.27 -20.77
C ASN A 343 -0.83 -23.03 -20.15
N ILE A 344 -1.70 -24.03 -20.22
CA ILE A 344 -3.02 -23.95 -19.59
C ILE A 344 -2.90 -24.39 -18.13
N PHE A 345 -3.34 -23.53 -17.22
CA PHE A 345 -3.42 -23.82 -15.80
C PHE A 345 -4.88 -24.02 -15.40
N PRO A 346 -5.24 -25.13 -14.71
CA PRO A 346 -6.58 -25.30 -14.18
C PRO A 346 -6.82 -24.31 -13.05
N ARG A 347 -8.08 -23.88 -12.90
CA ARG A 347 -8.51 -23.08 -11.75
C ARG A 347 -8.36 -23.88 -10.47
N LYS A 348 -7.79 -23.27 -9.43
CA LYS A 348 -7.78 -23.85 -8.09
C LYS A 348 -9.10 -23.59 -7.37
N PRO A 349 -9.66 -24.57 -6.66
CA PRO A 349 -10.81 -24.34 -5.79
C PRO A 349 -10.48 -23.34 -4.68
N TRP A 350 -11.45 -22.52 -4.27
CA TRP A 350 -11.23 -21.53 -3.21
C TRP A 350 -10.95 -22.16 -1.85
N GLU A 351 -11.42 -23.40 -1.63
CA GLU A 351 -11.09 -24.21 -0.47
C GLU A 351 -9.61 -24.60 -0.42
N GLU A 352 -8.93 -24.72 -1.56
CA GLU A 352 -7.47 -24.91 -1.61
C GLU A 352 -6.74 -23.59 -1.35
N LEU A 353 -7.26 -22.49 -1.91
CA LEU A 353 -6.62 -21.17 -1.82
C LEU A 353 -6.75 -20.53 -0.42
N LEU A 354 -7.85 -20.83 0.28
CA LEU A 354 -8.25 -20.28 1.56
C LEU A 354 -8.76 -21.39 2.51
N PRO A 355 -7.94 -22.40 2.87
CA PRO A 355 -8.40 -23.63 3.55
C PRO A 355 -8.98 -23.41 4.95
N ASP A 356 -8.58 -22.34 5.64
CA ASP A 356 -9.01 -22.05 7.02
C ASP A 356 -10.06 -20.92 7.11
N VAL A 357 -10.61 -20.51 5.96
CA VAL A 357 -11.59 -19.40 5.87
C VAL A 357 -13.01 -19.95 5.76
N GLU A 358 -13.97 -19.33 6.45
CA GLU A 358 -15.39 -19.68 6.35
C GLU A 358 -15.93 -19.45 4.92
N GLU A 359 -16.99 -20.19 4.57
CA GLU A 359 -17.63 -20.16 3.25
C GLU A 359 -17.95 -18.73 2.79
N ASP A 360 -18.63 -17.93 3.61
CA ASP A 360 -19.00 -16.55 3.25
C ASP A 360 -17.77 -15.66 2.95
N GLY A 361 -16.64 -15.93 3.61
CA GLY A 361 -15.39 -15.19 3.39
C GLY A 361 -14.70 -15.60 2.10
N ARG A 362 -14.72 -16.90 1.77
CA ARG A 362 -14.25 -17.40 0.48
C ARG A 362 -15.10 -16.87 -0.67
N ASP A 363 -16.42 -16.88 -0.48
CA ASP A 363 -17.41 -16.43 -1.46
C ASP A 363 -17.24 -14.94 -1.78
N LEU A 364 -17.10 -14.07 -0.76
CA LEU A 364 -16.85 -12.65 -1.00
C LEU A 364 -15.54 -12.41 -1.79
N VAL A 365 -14.47 -13.14 -1.47
CA VAL A 365 -13.22 -13.05 -2.24
C VAL A 365 -13.43 -13.57 -3.67
N ALA A 366 -14.15 -14.67 -3.84
CA ALA A 366 -14.45 -15.29 -5.13
C ALA A 366 -15.17 -14.34 -6.08
N GLU A 367 -16.11 -13.56 -5.55
CA GLU A 367 -16.96 -12.62 -6.28
C GLU A 367 -16.26 -11.26 -6.55
N LEU A 368 -15.18 -10.95 -5.83
CA LEU A 368 -14.35 -9.75 -6.07
C LEU A 368 -13.15 -10.04 -6.99
N VAL A 369 -12.57 -11.24 -6.91
CA VAL A 369 -11.38 -11.65 -7.66
C VAL A 369 -11.78 -12.48 -8.90
N VAL A 370 -12.48 -11.81 -9.82
CA VAL A 370 -12.95 -12.34 -11.11
C VAL A 370 -12.27 -11.60 -12.26
N TYR A 371 -11.95 -12.31 -13.35
CA TYR A 371 -11.29 -11.70 -14.51
C TYR A 371 -12.19 -10.63 -15.16
N GLU A 372 -13.40 -11.01 -15.57
CA GLU A 372 -14.38 -10.12 -16.16
C GLU A 372 -14.73 -8.99 -15.19
N SER A 373 -14.35 -7.77 -15.56
CA SER A 373 -14.44 -6.63 -14.65
C SER A 373 -15.89 -6.22 -14.35
N GLY A 374 -16.82 -6.51 -15.27
CA GLY A 374 -18.26 -6.26 -15.10
C GLY A 374 -18.99 -7.27 -14.21
N ASP A 375 -18.40 -8.44 -13.97
CA ASP A 375 -18.98 -9.50 -13.12
C ASP A 375 -18.55 -9.36 -11.66
N ARG A 376 -17.54 -8.53 -11.36
CA ARG A 376 -17.11 -8.26 -9.98
C ARG A 376 -18.23 -7.53 -9.23
N LEU A 377 -18.45 -7.91 -7.96
CA LEU A 377 -19.36 -7.16 -7.10
C LEU A 377 -18.93 -5.69 -7.02
N THR A 378 -19.91 -4.79 -7.14
CA THR A 378 -19.72 -3.38 -6.76
C THR A 378 -19.51 -3.25 -5.25
N ALA A 379 -18.94 -2.13 -4.81
CA ALA A 379 -18.73 -1.88 -3.38
C ALA A 379 -20.05 -1.95 -2.56
N ASP A 380 -21.15 -1.42 -3.10
CA ASP A 380 -22.48 -1.52 -2.48
C ASP A 380 -23.00 -2.95 -2.40
N GLN A 381 -22.81 -3.76 -3.45
CA GLN A 381 -23.20 -5.18 -3.40
C GLN A 381 -22.34 -5.96 -2.39
N ALA A 382 -21.04 -5.72 -2.36
CA ALA A 382 -20.12 -6.35 -1.42
C ALA A 382 -20.44 -5.99 0.04
N LEU A 383 -20.86 -4.74 0.34
CA LEU A 383 -21.31 -4.34 1.69
C LEU A 383 -22.51 -5.14 2.19
N ASN A 384 -23.37 -5.59 1.29
CA ASN A 384 -24.57 -6.37 1.60
C ASN A 384 -24.33 -7.88 1.57
N HIS A 385 -23.07 -8.31 1.41
CA HIS A 385 -22.70 -9.71 1.34
C HIS A 385 -22.89 -10.45 2.68
N ALA A 386 -23.19 -11.75 2.62
CA ALA A 386 -23.42 -12.60 3.79
C ALA A 386 -22.24 -12.61 4.78
N PHE A 387 -21.02 -12.38 4.28
CA PHE A 387 -19.81 -12.22 5.09
C PHE A 387 -19.96 -11.19 6.21
N PHE A 388 -20.68 -10.09 5.97
CA PHE A 388 -20.89 -9.02 6.96
C PHE A 388 -22.13 -9.22 7.84
N VAL A 389 -22.92 -10.26 7.60
CA VAL A 389 -24.10 -10.58 8.42
C VAL A 389 -23.64 -11.34 9.66
N GLU A 390 -24.01 -10.84 10.84
CA GLU A 390 -23.80 -11.59 12.08
C GLU A 390 -24.73 -12.80 12.08
N LYS A 391 -24.15 -14.01 11.99
CA LYS A 391 -24.90 -15.24 12.23
C LYS A 391 -25.32 -15.23 13.70
N SER A 392 -26.62 -15.07 13.95
CA SER A 392 -27.16 -15.17 15.30
C SER A 392 -26.83 -16.57 15.82
N ASN A 393 -25.97 -16.66 16.83
CA ASN A 393 -25.71 -17.94 17.49
C ASN A 393 -27.04 -18.44 18.08
N SER A 394 -27.66 -19.38 17.39
CA SER A 394 -28.82 -20.12 17.85
C SER A 394 -28.34 -21.21 18.81
N ASN A 395 -27.71 -20.81 19.91
CA ASN A 395 -27.38 -21.72 21.00
C ASN A 395 -28.45 -21.60 22.07
N ASN A 396 -29.48 -22.44 21.94
CA ASN A 396 -30.31 -22.90 23.05
C ASN A 396 -29.55 -23.94 23.88
#